data_AF-A0AA39Q0A9-F1
#
_entry.id   AF-A0AA39Q0A9-F1
#
_cell.length_a   1.000
_cell.length_b   1.000
_cell.length_c   1.000
_cell.angle_alpha   90.00
_cell.angle_beta   90.00
_cell.angle_gamma   90.00
#
_symmetry.space_group_name_H-M   'P 1'
#
loop_
_entity.id
_entity.type
_entity.pdbx_description
1 polymer ?
#
loop_
_entity_poly.entity_id
_entity_poly.type
_entity_poly.pdbx_seq_one_letter_code
_entity_poly.pdbx_strand_id
1 'polypeptide(L)'
;MWNRARIFGRTTKTVSDLFGEVSDYQTIPLYDTRSSLVASLRLSCSEDTRVLSVREMIRAFAEVDRVADVAWSFLSKGIEVLRKRADADRFTVDLYNVMFSAHVTACRSEVRKRPRPFFESLLKQTIECSLFIEGYVRKSGEGHPLSTIHIDKATEFKRAFRDINNATGKLDAVTLGVQKPVNPFVKRELLDRLNVFIDAAPQSTCLLGTRREVINALTAWIAECNGRILLCYGISGSGKTSLMCALRELAIHASRRNRLGAFISYNYMETYGSSTLFTMIAYSLATFDSRIGEVVLRALRSHETLPSSAKEQFQLFIQQPLQSIPDLAEEGPIIVIIDGLDACDPSTEVLTILAKEFGSSLPFLRLVVSSRPIERITQVFQEASQTDVKSISLDALDTATHDIRCYVDYHVSAMFADMSRRKEPNKLREMFEALHAAEALSKRANGSFIWAATVCRFIREMPSPTRLLALLGTPVCENPTDAVMVLYRTIMDTVASEAADKEVATRMFRDVLGAILVSGAPEGMTAKALDALVLLPEDHPPARRILVKLGSVVRETSTGLYKLFHVSFYDFFQNRSQCGDQWYIDLNEYRTRLHQRRRDP
;
A
#
# COMPACT_ATOMS: atom_id res chain seq x y z
N MET A 1 20.08 4.24 4.86
CA MET A 1 19.94 3.50 6.13
C MET A 1 18.89 4.18 7.00
N TRP A 2 17.63 3.74 6.91
CA TRP A 2 16.55 4.24 7.76
C TRP A 2 16.42 3.32 8.97
N ASN A 3 16.65 3.91 10.14
CA ASN A 3 16.80 3.22 11.41
C ASN A 3 15.44 2.65 11.86
N ARG A 4 15.24 1.33 11.74
CA ARG A 4 14.02 0.57 12.12
C ARG A 4 13.59 0.76 13.58
N ALA A 5 14.44 1.37 14.42
CA ALA A 5 14.20 1.57 15.84
C ALA A 5 13.24 2.74 16.19
N ARG A 6 12.87 3.63 15.25
CA ARG A 6 12.08 4.84 15.58
C ARG A 6 10.56 4.73 15.43
N ILE A 7 10.02 3.63 14.89
CA ILE A 7 8.56 3.39 14.82
C ILE A 7 8.04 2.61 16.05
N PHE A 8 8.93 2.01 16.86
CA PHE A 8 8.57 1.18 18.02
C PHE A 8 8.89 1.80 19.38
N GLY A 9 8.82 3.12 19.50
CA GLY A 9 9.15 3.84 20.74
C GLY A 9 7.96 4.48 21.45
N ARG A 10 7.51 3.82 22.52
CA ARG A 10 6.57 4.27 23.58
C ARG A 10 5.07 4.08 23.34
N THR A 11 4.61 2.87 23.62
CA THR A 11 3.40 2.66 24.44
C THR A 11 3.82 1.94 25.72
N THR A 12 3.58 2.56 26.88
CA THR A 12 3.78 1.95 28.21
C THR A 12 2.58 1.12 28.64
N LYS A 13 1.66 0.79 27.72
CA LYS A 13 0.46 0.02 27.99
C LYS A 13 0.71 -1.46 27.71
N THR A 14 0.50 -2.27 28.73
CA THR A 14 0.44 -3.72 28.65
C THR A 14 -0.90 -4.18 28.07
N VAL A 15 -0.99 -5.39 27.51
CA VAL A 15 -2.26 -5.96 27.00
C VAL A 15 -3.33 -6.01 28.11
N SER A 16 -2.91 -6.09 29.37
CA SER A 16 -3.76 -5.97 30.56
C SER A 16 -4.45 -4.61 30.71
N ASP A 17 -3.87 -3.52 30.19
CA ASP A 17 -4.43 -2.16 30.33
C ASP A 17 -5.59 -1.88 29.36
N LEU A 18 -5.87 -2.81 28.42
CA LEU A 18 -6.91 -2.71 27.39
C LEU A 18 -8.23 -3.41 27.77
N PHE A 19 -8.22 -4.22 28.83
CA PHE A 19 -9.38 -5.00 29.24
C PHE A 19 -9.75 -4.62 30.68
N GLY A 20 -10.72 -3.71 30.82
CA GLY A 20 -11.42 -3.52 32.10
C GLY A 20 -12.00 -4.84 32.59
N GLU A 21 -12.00 -5.03 33.91
CA GLU A 21 -12.44 -6.27 34.56
C GLU A 21 -13.86 -6.67 34.11
N VAL A 22 -14.02 -7.88 33.57
CA VAL A 22 -15.34 -8.45 33.28
C VAL A 22 -15.36 -9.91 33.72
N SER A 23 -16.27 -10.20 34.66
CA SER A 23 -16.64 -11.53 35.16
C SER A 23 -17.90 -12.07 34.46
N ASP A 24 -18.14 -13.37 34.66
CA ASP A 24 -18.96 -14.31 33.86
C ASP A 24 -20.47 -14.04 33.65
N TYR A 25 -21.02 -12.89 34.02
CA TYR A 25 -22.34 -12.43 33.56
C TYR A 25 -22.32 -10.91 33.45
N GLN A 26 -22.59 -10.37 32.26
CA GLN A 26 -22.73 -8.93 32.09
C GLN A 26 -24.20 -8.52 32.24
N THR A 27 -24.49 -7.83 33.34
CA THR A 27 -25.65 -6.95 33.41
C THR A 27 -25.14 -5.57 33.04
N ILE A 28 -25.57 -5.02 31.90
CA ILE A 28 -25.14 -3.67 31.47
C ILE A 28 -26.04 -2.65 32.16
N PRO A 29 -25.50 -1.82 33.07
CA PRO A 29 -26.26 -0.75 33.69
C PRO A 29 -26.33 0.43 32.71
N LEU A 30 -27.54 0.86 32.38
CA LEU A 30 -27.77 2.07 31.58
C LEU A 30 -27.90 3.25 32.54
N TYR A 31 -26.95 4.18 32.47
CA TYR A 31 -26.93 5.39 33.28
C TYR A 31 -27.42 6.59 32.47
N ASP A 32 -28.15 7.51 33.11
CA ASP A 32 -28.41 8.82 32.52
C ASP A 32 -27.17 9.73 32.59
N THR A 33 -27.27 10.93 32.02
CA THR A 33 -26.19 11.93 31.98
C THR A 33 -25.79 12.48 33.35
N ARG A 34 -26.53 12.14 34.41
CA ARG A 34 -26.22 12.47 35.81
C ARG A 34 -25.73 11.25 36.61
N SER A 35 -25.43 10.14 35.92
CA SER A 35 -24.93 8.88 36.50
C SER A 35 -25.91 8.13 37.39
N SER A 36 -27.23 8.40 37.28
CA SER A 36 -28.27 7.58 37.93
C SER A 36 -28.56 6.31 37.12
N LEU A 37 -28.75 5.17 37.78
CA LEU A 37 -29.10 3.89 37.12
C LEU A 37 -30.57 3.90 36.65
N VAL A 38 -30.81 3.78 35.35
CA VAL A 38 -32.15 3.87 34.74
C VAL A 38 -32.71 2.50 34.34
N ALA A 39 -31.88 1.56 33.88
CA ALA A 39 -32.29 0.19 33.54
C ALA A 39 -31.08 -0.77 33.48
N SER A 40 -31.35 -2.08 33.39
CA SER A 40 -30.30 -3.11 33.30
C SER A 40 -30.63 -4.21 32.28
N LEU A 41 -29.75 -4.45 31.30
CA LEU A 41 -29.92 -5.47 30.25
C LEU A 41 -29.12 -6.74 30.59
N ARG A 42 -29.75 -7.92 30.50
CA ARG A 42 -29.11 -9.25 30.73
C ARG A 42 -28.87 -9.97 29.40
N LEU A 43 -27.66 -10.49 29.18
CA LEU A 43 -27.29 -11.30 28.00
C LEU A 43 -26.85 -12.72 28.41
N SER A 44 -27.31 -13.75 27.69
CA SER A 44 -26.92 -15.16 27.85
C SER A 44 -25.89 -15.58 26.78
N CYS A 45 -25.02 -16.56 27.09
CA CYS A 45 -23.84 -16.89 26.29
C CYS A 45 -24.16 -17.81 25.09
N SER A 46 -24.34 -17.22 23.91
CA SER A 46 -24.61 -17.88 22.62
C SER A 46 -23.35 -18.04 21.74
N GLU A 47 -23.40 -18.81 20.64
CA GLU A 47 -22.32 -18.88 19.63
C GLU A 47 -21.92 -17.48 19.12
N ASP A 48 -22.90 -16.57 18.99
CA ASP A 48 -22.65 -15.20 18.58
C ASP A 48 -21.82 -14.41 19.59
N THR A 49 -21.92 -14.72 20.88
CA THR A 49 -21.11 -14.09 21.94
C THR A 49 -19.63 -14.46 21.80
N ARG A 50 -19.32 -15.70 21.38
CA ARG A 50 -17.94 -16.15 21.12
C ARG A 50 -17.36 -15.50 19.87
N VAL A 51 -18.14 -15.42 18.80
CA VAL A 51 -17.75 -14.74 17.55
C VAL A 51 -17.42 -13.27 17.83
N LEU A 52 -18.25 -12.58 18.61
CA LEU A 52 -18.01 -11.19 19.03
C LEU A 52 -16.70 -11.07 19.82
N SER A 53 -16.45 -11.96 20.77
CA SER A 53 -15.22 -11.93 21.57
C SER A 53 -13.95 -12.07 20.72
N VAL A 54 -13.95 -13.00 19.76
CA VAL A 54 -12.83 -13.18 18.82
C VAL A 54 -12.66 -11.96 17.91
N ARG A 55 -13.77 -11.39 17.43
CA ARG A 55 -13.75 -10.19 16.59
C ARG A 55 -13.08 -9.01 17.31
N GLU A 56 -13.50 -8.73 18.53
CA GLU A 56 -12.96 -7.59 19.29
C GLU A 56 -11.48 -7.81 19.64
N MET A 57 -11.07 -9.03 19.98
CA MET A 57 -9.65 -9.37 20.16
C MET A 57 -8.84 -9.06 18.90
N ILE A 58 -9.28 -9.54 17.73
CA ILE A 58 -8.53 -9.34 16.48
C ILE A 58 -8.55 -7.87 16.04
N ARG A 59 -9.65 -7.14 16.27
CA ARG A 59 -9.72 -5.69 16.03
C ARG A 59 -8.66 -4.93 16.82
N ALA A 60 -8.44 -5.27 18.08
CA ALA A 60 -7.39 -4.63 18.88
C ALA A 60 -5.98 -4.87 18.28
N PHE A 61 -5.72 -6.06 17.72
CA PHE A 61 -4.48 -6.31 16.98
C PHE A 61 -4.42 -5.57 15.64
N ALA A 62 -5.55 -5.39 14.97
CA ALA A 62 -5.64 -4.69 13.69
C ALA A 62 -5.26 -3.20 13.78
N GLU A 63 -5.40 -2.59 14.96
CA GLU A 63 -4.94 -1.21 15.22
C GLU A 63 -3.42 -1.05 15.05
N VAL A 64 -2.66 -2.13 15.21
CA VAL A 64 -1.18 -2.12 15.19
C VAL A 64 -0.57 -3.02 14.11
N ASP A 65 -1.35 -3.93 13.50
CA ASP A 65 -0.88 -4.87 12.48
C ASP A 65 -2.01 -5.29 11.52
N ARG A 66 -1.83 -4.99 10.22
CA ARG A 66 -2.80 -5.36 9.15
C ARG A 66 -3.03 -6.85 9.01
N VAL A 67 -2.07 -7.68 9.42
CA VAL A 67 -2.21 -9.14 9.35
C VAL A 67 -3.43 -9.61 10.14
N ALA A 68 -3.78 -8.89 11.21
CA ALA A 68 -4.96 -9.21 12.01
C ALA A 68 -6.27 -8.99 11.25
N ASP A 69 -6.42 -7.86 10.55
CA ASP A 69 -7.58 -7.58 9.70
C ASP A 69 -7.74 -8.62 8.59
N VAL A 70 -6.63 -9.00 7.93
CA VAL A 70 -6.64 -10.04 6.89
C VAL A 70 -7.05 -11.40 7.46
N ALA A 71 -6.47 -11.80 8.60
CA ALA A 71 -6.83 -13.04 9.29
C ALA A 71 -8.31 -13.05 9.71
N TRP A 72 -8.83 -11.91 10.20
CA TRP A 72 -10.25 -11.77 10.50
C TRP A 72 -11.12 -11.97 9.26
N SER A 73 -10.75 -11.38 8.12
CA SER A 73 -11.54 -11.52 6.89
C SER A 73 -11.68 -12.98 6.45
N PHE A 74 -10.64 -13.80 6.65
CA PHE A 74 -10.71 -15.24 6.40
C PHE A 74 -11.52 -15.99 7.46
N LEU A 75 -11.34 -15.66 8.75
CA LEU A 75 -12.11 -16.29 9.83
C LEU A 75 -13.61 -16.01 9.72
N SER A 76 -14.01 -14.78 9.38
CA SER A 76 -15.41 -14.40 9.21
C SER A 76 -16.07 -15.17 8.09
N LYS A 77 -15.39 -15.35 6.96
CA LYS A 77 -15.84 -16.21 5.85
C LYS A 77 -16.00 -17.66 6.32
N GLY A 78 -15.05 -18.18 7.09
CA GLY A 78 -15.14 -19.50 7.71
C GLY A 78 -16.36 -19.67 8.62
N ILE A 79 -16.67 -18.67 9.45
CA ILE A 79 -17.85 -18.68 10.33
C ILE A 79 -19.14 -18.75 9.51
N GLU A 80 -19.23 -18.04 8.38
CA GLU A 80 -20.40 -18.13 7.48
C GLU A 80 -20.57 -19.55 6.91
N VAL A 81 -19.47 -20.21 6.54
CA VAL A 81 -19.48 -21.62 6.10
C VAL A 81 -19.99 -22.53 7.22
N LEU A 82 -19.48 -22.35 8.45
CA LEU A 82 -19.89 -23.13 9.62
C LEU A 82 -21.37 -22.94 9.99
N ARG A 83 -21.93 -21.74 9.77
CA ARG A 83 -23.34 -21.44 10.01
C ARG A 83 -24.27 -22.06 8.96
N LYS A 84 -23.88 -22.01 7.68
CA LYS A 84 -24.74 -22.48 6.59
C LYS A 84 -24.85 -24.01 6.54
N ARG A 85 -23.77 -24.76 6.87
CA ARG A 85 -23.64 -26.24 6.91
C ARG A 85 -24.06 -27.05 5.68
N ALA A 86 -24.96 -26.56 4.82
CA ALA A 86 -25.68 -27.32 3.81
C ALA A 86 -24.84 -27.65 2.55
N ASP A 87 -23.83 -26.84 2.22
CA ASP A 87 -23.11 -26.91 0.94
C ASP A 87 -21.60 -27.13 1.06
N ALA A 88 -21.07 -27.35 2.28
CA ALA A 88 -19.64 -27.49 2.52
C ALA A 88 -19.28 -28.92 2.93
N ASP A 89 -18.26 -29.49 2.30
CA ASP A 89 -17.75 -30.81 2.67
C ASP A 89 -17.28 -30.85 4.14
N ARG A 90 -17.51 -31.99 4.80
CA ARG A 90 -17.21 -32.21 6.23
C ARG A 90 -15.75 -31.89 6.57
N PHE A 91 -14.82 -32.13 5.64
CA PHE A 91 -13.41 -31.82 5.81
C PHE A 91 -13.15 -30.31 5.97
N THR A 92 -13.79 -29.50 5.14
CA THR A 92 -13.68 -28.02 5.18
C THR A 92 -14.26 -27.49 6.48
N VAL A 93 -15.43 -28.00 6.86
CA VAL A 93 -16.11 -27.65 8.12
C VAL A 93 -15.24 -27.99 9.33
N ASP A 94 -14.63 -29.18 9.36
CA ASP A 94 -13.75 -29.59 10.47
C ASP A 94 -12.51 -28.69 10.61
N LEU A 95 -11.91 -28.26 9.50
CA LEU A 95 -10.72 -27.42 9.54
C LEU A 95 -11.04 -26.00 10.01
N TYR A 96 -12.15 -25.41 9.53
CA TYR A 96 -12.66 -24.13 10.04
C TYR A 96 -13.04 -24.21 11.52
N ASN A 97 -13.63 -25.32 11.97
CA ASN A 97 -13.98 -25.55 13.37
C ASN A 97 -12.73 -25.54 14.28
N VAL A 98 -11.66 -26.27 13.89
CA VAL A 98 -10.41 -26.30 14.65
C VAL A 98 -9.75 -24.94 14.69
N MET A 99 -9.70 -24.24 13.55
CA MET A 99 -9.14 -22.90 13.45
C MET A 99 -9.91 -21.90 14.34
N PHE A 100 -11.24 -21.87 14.27
CA PHE A 100 -12.06 -20.98 15.10
C PHE A 100 -11.96 -21.31 16.59
N SER A 101 -11.96 -22.60 16.94
CA SER A 101 -11.79 -23.06 18.33
C SER A 101 -10.46 -22.62 18.94
N ALA A 102 -9.41 -22.52 18.13
CA ALA A 102 -8.12 -22.02 18.59
C ALA A 102 -8.19 -20.54 18.98
N HIS A 103 -8.88 -19.72 18.19
CA HIS A 103 -9.12 -18.31 18.52
C HIS A 103 -10.01 -18.14 19.75
N VAL A 104 -11.07 -18.94 19.88
CA VAL A 104 -11.92 -18.93 21.10
C VAL A 104 -11.11 -19.28 22.35
N THR A 105 -10.19 -20.24 22.23
CA THR A 105 -9.30 -20.62 23.34
C THR A 105 -8.34 -19.48 23.69
N ALA A 106 -7.79 -18.80 22.69
CA ALA A 106 -6.94 -17.62 22.86
C ALA A 106 -7.63 -16.46 23.60
N CYS A 107 -8.96 -16.34 23.51
CA CYS A 107 -9.75 -15.31 24.17
C CYS A 107 -10.01 -15.56 25.68
N ARG A 108 -9.79 -16.78 26.20
CA ARG A 108 -10.09 -17.12 27.60
C ARG A 108 -9.20 -16.36 28.59
N SER A 109 -9.73 -16.03 29.77
CA SER A 109 -9.12 -15.16 30.78
C SER A 109 -7.71 -15.60 31.24
N GLU A 110 -7.48 -16.90 31.37
CA GLU A 110 -6.15 -17.48 31.69
C GLU A 110 -5.11 -17.32 30.56
N VAL A 111 -5.58 -17.08 29.32
CA VAL A 111 -4.79 -16.99 28.10
C VAL A 111 -4.48 -15.53 27.69
N ARG A 112 -5.16 -14.54 28.29
CA ARG A 112 -4.94 -13.10 28.02
C ARG A 112 -3.54 -12.57 28.40
N LYS A 113 -2.74 -13.36 29.12
CA LYS A 113 -1.34 -13.06 29.45
C LYS A 113 -0.32 -13.54 28.39
N ARG A 114 -0.78 -14.11 27.27
CA ARG A 114 0.14 -14.62 26.25
C ARG A 114 0.89 -13.50 25.51
N PRO A 115 2.17 -13.72 25.18
CA PRO A 115 2.99 -12.69 24.57
C PRO A 115 2.59 -12.47 23.11
N ARG A 116 2.83 -11.28 22.58
CA ARG A 116 2.53 -10.90 21.18
C ARG A 116 2.94 -11.96 20.12
N PRO A 117 4.11 -12.64 20.20
CA PRO A 117 4.50 -13.67 19.23
C PRO A 117 3.54 -14.87 19.15
N PHE A 118 2.79 -15.17 20.23
CA PHE A 118 1.74 -16.20 20.20
C PHE A 118 0.61 -15.79 19.25
N PHE A 119 0.11 -14.56 19.38
CA PHE A 119 -0.97 -14.06 18.52
C PHE A 119 -0.51 -13.90 17.08
N GLU A 120 0.69 -13.37 16.83
CA GLU A 120 1.27 -13.32 15.49
C GLU A 120 1.36 -14.72 14.86
N SER A 121 1.74 -15.72 15.66
CA SER A 121 1.80 -17.11 15.22
C SER A 121 0.44 -17.67 14.85
N LEU A 122 -0.58 -17.41 15.67
CA LEU A 122 -1.96 -17.84 15.44
C LEU A 122 -2.55 -17.18 14.18
N LEU A 123 -2.37 -15.86 14.03
CA LEU A 123 -2.87 -15.10 12.86
C LEU A 123 -2.22 -15.58 11.56
N LYS A 124 -0.89 -15.78 11.55
CA LYS A 124 -0.18 -16.31 10.37
C LYS A 124 -0.61 -17.74 10.04
N GLN A 125 -0.81 -18.58 11.06
CA GLN A 125 -1.29 -19.96 10.86
C GLN A 125 -2.71 -19.99 10.29
N THR A 126 -3.58 -19.06 10.73
CA THR A 126 -4.90 -18.82 10.13
C THR A 126 -4.80 -18.50 8.66
N ILE A 127 -3.94 -17.55 8.27
CA ILE A 127 -3.78 -17.16 6.86
C ILE A 127 -3.26 -18.35 6.02
N GLU A 128 -2.25 -19.09 6.48
CA GLU A 128 -1.75 -20.29 5.76
C GLU A 128 -2.83 -21.36 5.59
N CYS A 129 -3.60 -21.63 6.65
CA CYS A 129 -4.69 -22.59 6.60
C CYS A 129 -5.79 -22.14 5.63
N SER A 130 -6.10 -20.84 5.60
CA SER A 130 -7.08 -20.30 4.67
C SER A 130 -6.61 -20.33 3.22
N LEU A 131 -5.33 -20.08 2.94
CA LEU A 131 -4.76 -20.27 1.60
C LEU A 131 -4.89 -21.73 1.13
N PHE A 132 -4.64 -22.69 2.02
CA PHE A 132 -4.83 -24.11 1.74
C PHE A 132 -6.31 -24.44 1.42
N ILE A 133 -7.24 -23.96 2.25
CA ILE A 133 -8.67 -24.22 2.05
C ILE A 133 -9.17 -23.63 0.73
N GLU A 134 -8.85 -22.36 0.47
CA GLU A 134 -9.35 -21.64 -0.70
C GLU A 134 -8.71 -22.14 -2.01
N GLY A 135 -7.41 -22.41 -2.00
CA GLY A 135 -6.67 -22.79 -3.21
C GLY A 135 -6.83 -24.26 -3.61
N TYR A 136 -7.01 -25.16 -2.64
CA TYR A 136 -6.92 -26.61 -2.86
C TYR A 136 -8.18 -27.36 -2.46
N VAL A 137 -8.74 -27.07 -1.29
CA VAL A 137 -9.90 -27.81 -0.78
C VAL A 137 -11.18 -27.44 -1.52
N ARG A 138 -11.41 -26.14 -1.77
CA ARG A 138 -12.61 -25.68 -2.49
C ARG A 138 -12.62 -26.06 -3.97
N LYS A 139 -11.45 -26.18 -4.63
CA LYS A 139 -11.37 -26.62 -6.03
C LYS A 139 -11.73 -28.09 -6.20
N SER A 140 -11.37 -28.95 -5.24
CA SER A 140 -11.79 -30.36 -5.22
C SER A 140 -13.31 -30.54 -5.04
N GLY A 141 -14.02 -29.50 -4.58
CA GLY A 141 -15.49 -29.47 -4.48
C GLY A 141 -16.23 -29.53 -5.84
N GLU A 142 -15.53 -29.43 -6.96
CA GLU A 142 -16.06 -29.69 -8.32
C GLU A 142 -16.12 -31.20 -8.65
N GLY A 143 -16.32 -32.06 -7.64
CA GLY A 143 -16.59 -33.49 -7.81
C GLY A 143 -15.37 -34.42 -7.77
N HIS A 144 -14.23 -34.01 -7.22
CA HIS A 144 -13.03 -34.85 -7.11
C HIS A 144 -12.59 -35.03 -5.65
N PRO A 145 -12.37 -36.27 -5.17
CA PRO A 145 -11.91 -36.49 -3.80
C PRO A 145 -10.52 -35.86 -3.57
N LEU A 146 -10.29 -35.37 -2.34
CA LEU A 146 -8.99 -34.82 -1.94
C LEU A 146 -7.89 -35.88 -2.07
N SER A 147 -6.72 -35.47 -2.57
CA SER A 147 -5.53 -36.32 -2.59
C SER A 147 -5.04 -36.62 -1.16
N THR A 148 -4.28 -37.71 -1.00
CA THR A 148 -3.66 -38.07 0.29
C THR A 148 -2.77 -36.93 0.82
N ILE A 149 -2.05 -36.23 -0.06
CA ILE A 149 -1.21 -35.08 0.28
C ILE A 149 -2.04 -33.97 0.96
N HIS A 150 -3.23 -33.67 0.43
CA HIS A 150 -4.11 -32.67 1.02
C HIS A 150 -4.65 -33.10 2.40
N ILE A 151 -4.95 -34.39 2.57
CA ILE A 151 -5.42 -34.95 3.84
C ILE A 151 -4.32 -34.86 4.92
N ASP A 152 -3.10 -35.24 4.57
CA ASP A 152 -1.94 -35.16 5.46
C ASP A 152 -1.67 -33.70 5.86
N LYS A 153 -1.68 -32.79 4.88
CA LYS A 153 -1.49 -31.35 5.12
C LYS A 153 -2.57 -30.77 6.04
N ALA A 154 -3.83 -31.14 5.88
CA ALA A 154 -4.88 -30.71 6.81
C ALA A 154 -4.68 -31.26 8.22
N THR A 155 -4.19 -32.49 8.34
CA THR A 155 -3.84 -33.10 9.64
C THR A 155 -2.69 -32.33 10.31
N GLU A 156 -1.69 -31.91 9.54
CA GLU A 156 -0.63 -30.99 10.01
C GLU A 156 -1.23 -29.67 10.52
N PHE A 157 -2.10 -29.01 9.75
CA PHE A 157 -2.76 -27.77 10.19
C PHE A 157 -3.56 -27.97 11.50
N LYS A 158 -4.34 -29.05 11.61
CA LYS A 158 -5.09 -29.39 12.83
C LYS A 158 -4.16 -29.63 14.03
N ARG A 159 -2.97 -30.19 13.81
CA ARG A 159 -1.95 -30.37 14.85
C ARG A 159 -1.35 -29.02 15.26
N ALA A 160 -0.95 -28.20 14.30
CA ALA A 160 -0.37 -26.87 14.54
C ALA A 160 -1.27 -25.97 15.40
N PHE A 161 -2.59 -25.91 15.14
CA PHE A 161 -3.50 -25.12 15.98
C PHE A 161 -3.60 -25.64 17.42
N ARG A 162 -3.50 -26.95 17.63
CA ARG A 162 -3.47 -27.55 18.98
C ARG A 162 -2.16 -27.22 19.69
N ASP A 163 -1.03 -27.35 19.00
CA ASP A 163 0.29 -27.10 19.56
C ASP A 163 0.48 -25.63 19.94
N ILE A 164 0.02 -24.70 19.08
CA ILE A 164 -0.03 -23.26 19.37
C ILE A 164 -0.74 -23.01 20.71
N ASN A 165 -1.92 -23.62 20.92
CA ASN A 165 -2.67 -23.44 22.16
C ASN A 165 -2.03 -24.12 23.38
N ASN A 166 -1.28 -25.20 23.23
CA ASN A 166 -0.69 -25.92 24.36
C ASN A 166 0.65 -25.34 24.87
N ALA A 167 1.32 -24.50 24.08
CA ALA A 167 2.47 -23.67 24.47
C ALA A 167 3.52 -24.31 25.41
N THR A 168 4.09 -25.45 25.01
CA THR A 168 5.25 -26.06 25.70
C THR A 168 6.53 -26.16 24.85
N GLY A 169 6.59 -25.56 23.66
CA GLY A 169 7.81 -25.64 22.84
C GLY A 169 7.74 -24.92 21.49
N LYS A 170 8.81 -25.09 20.70
CA LYS A 170 9.04 -24.53 19.36
C LYS A 170 7.76 -24.69 18.51
N LEU A 171 7.15 -23.57 18.11
CA LEU A 171 5.99 -23.58 17.23
C LEU A 171 6.45 -24.01 15.83
N ASP A 172 6.36 -25.29 15.51
CA ASP A 172 6.52 -25.78 14.15
C ASP A 172 5.35 -25.28 13.32
N ALA A 173 5.61 -24.24 12.54
CA ALA A 173 4.60 -23.60 11.72
C ALA A 173 4.36 -24.41 10.44
N VAL A 174 3.10 -24.72 10.16
CA VAL A 174 2.74 -25.48 8.96
C VAL A 174 2.54 -24.50 7.81
N THR A 175 3.29 -24.72 6.72
CA THR A 175 3.17 -23.98 5.46
C THR A 175 2.84 -24.94 4.32
N LEU A 176 2.32 -24.39 3.22
CA LEU A 176 2.07 -25.13 1.98
C LEU A 176 3.35 -25.59 1.28
N GLY A 177 4.46 -24.88 1.49
CA GLY A 177 5.76 -25.27 0.94
C GLY A 177 6.92 -24.58 1.63
N VAL A 178 8.14 -24.94 1.22
CA VAL A 178 9.40 -24.39 1.75
C VAL A 178 10.12 -23.60 0.66
N GLN A 179 10.45 -22.34 0.98
CA GLN A 179 11.26 -21.49 0.11
C GLN A 179 12.74 -21.84 0.27
N LYS A 180 13.44 -22.08 -0.85
CA LYS A 180 14.88 -22.36 -0.81
C LYS A 180 15.71 -21.09 -0.97
N PRO A 181 16.68 -20.81 -0.06
CA PRO A 181 17.50 -19.62 -0.14
C PRO A 181 18.43 -19.67 -1.36
N VAL A 182 18.57 -18.54 -2.05
CA VAL A 182 19.39 -18.42 -3.25
C VAL A 182 20.82 -17.99 -2.88
N ASN A 183 21.80 -18.67 -3.46
CA ASN A 183 23.22 -18.37 -3.26
C ASN A 183 23.57 -16.95 -3.74
N PRO A 184 24.30 -16.12 -2.95
CA PRO A 184 24.75 -14.79 -3.37
C PRO A 184 25.49 -14.73 -4.72
N PHE A 185 26.27 -15.76 -5.08
CA PHE A 185 26.97 -15.84 -6.36
C PHE A 185 25.98 -15.98 -7.53
N VAL A 186 24.97 -16.84 -7.38
CA VAL A 186 23.88 -17.00 -8.36
C VAL A 186 23.11 -15.69 -8.50
N LYS A 187 22.81 -14.99 -7.39
CA LYS A 187 22.16 -13.67 -7.44
C LYS A 187 22.96 -12.65 -8.25
N ARG A 188 24.29 -12.61 -8.07
CA ARG A 188 25.16 -11.69 -8.81
C ARG A 188 25.22 -12.04 -10.29
N GLU A 189 25.39 -13.31 -10.64
CA GLU A 189 25.39 -13.73 -12.05
C GLU A 189 24.06 -13.43 -12.75
N LEU A 190 22.93 -13.65 -12.07
CA LEU A 190 21.60 -13.28 -12.56
C LEU A 190 21.47 -11.77 -12.78
N LEU A 191 21.95 -10.95 -11.85
CA LEU A 191 21.94 -9.50 -11.94
C LEU A 191 22.71 -9.02 -13.17
N ASP A 192 23.92 -9.55 -13.36
CA ASP A 192 24.81 -9.18 -14.47
C ASP A 192 24.24 -9.61 -15.82
N ARG A 193 23.68 -10.83 -15.92
CA ARG A 193 23.14 -11.39 -17.18
C ARG A 193 21.79 -10.82 -17.58
N LEU A 194 20.91 -10.52 -16.62
CA LEU A 194 19.57 -9.96 -16.91
C LEU A 194 19.59 -8.43 -17.06
N ASN A 195 20.71 -7.77 -16.74
CA ASN A 195 20.88 -6.32 -16.85
C ASN A 195 19.72 -5.53 -16.20
N VAL A 196 19.37 -5.91 -14.96
CA VAL A 196 18.20 -5.35 -14.27
C VAL A 196 18.56 -4.15 -13.42
N PHE A 197 17.67 -3.15 -13.42
CA PHE A 197 17.71 -2.05 -12.48
C PHE A 197 17.02 -2.45 -11.18
N ILE A 198 17.68 -2.21 -10.05
CA ILE A 198 17.10 -2.46 -8.72
C ILE A 198 16.62 -1.12 -8.16
N ASP A 199 15.30 -0.94 -8.14
CA ASP A 199 14.70 0.25 -7.53
C ASP A 199 14.94 0.28 -6.01
N ALA A 200 15.12 1.51 -5.48
CA ALA A 200 15.36 1.78 -4.08
C ALA A 200 14.03 1.94 -3.33
N ALA A 201 13.84 1.10 -2.30
CA ALA A 201 12.89 1.15 -1.17
C ALA A 201 11.50 1.82 -1.39
N PRO A 202 10.41 1.14 -0.99
CA PRO A 202 9.04 1.53 -1.30
C PRO A 202 8.67 2.96 -0.89
N GLN A 203 7.95 3.63 -1.77
CA GLN A 203 7.39 4.98 -1.60
C GLN A 203 6.06 4.89 -0.82
N SER A 204 6.13 4.74 0.51
CA SER A 204 5.02 4.78 1.49
C SER A 204 3.90 3.73 1.34
N THR A 205 3.60 2.99 2.41
CA THR A 205 2.47 2.05 2.53
C THR A 205 1.17 2.79 2.90
N CYS A 206 0.00 2.15 2.77
CA CYS A 206 -1.27 2.70 3.28
C CYS A 206 -1.16 3.09 4.76
N LEU A 207 -2.10 3.89 5.28
CA LEU A 207 -2.24 4.09 6.72
C LEU A 207 -2.99 2.92 7.36
N LEU A 208 -2.63 2.49 8.58
CA LEU A 208 -3.35 1.41 9.27
C LEU A 208 -4.82 1.78 9.43
N GLY A 209 -5.73 0.81 9.27
CA GLY A 209 -7.17 1.05 9.29
C GLY A 209 -7.78 1.61 8.01
N THR A 210 -6.98 2.07 7.03
CA THR A 210 -7.46 2.55 5.72
C THR A 210 -7.42 1.46 4.65
N ARG A 211 -8.25 1.59 3.60
CA ARG A 211 -8.32 0.69 2.44
C ARG A 211 -8.55 -0.79 2.81
N ARG A 212 -9.10 -1.06 4.00
CA ARG A 212 -9.27 -2.42 4.54
C ARG A 212 -10.06 -3.33 3.63
N GLU A 213 -11.17 -2.83 3.09
CA GLU A 213 -12.06 -3.61 2.22
C GLU A 213 -11.34 -4.03 0.94
N VAL A 214 -10.61 -3.11 0.32
CA VAL A 214 -9.83 -3.39 -0.90
C VAL A 214 -8.70 -4.38 -0.60
N ILE A 215 -7.96 -4.16 0.49
CA ILE A 215 -6.89 -5.07 0.92
C ILE A 215 -7.46 -6.48 1.15
N ASN A 216 -8.57 -6.61 1.86
CA ASN A 216 -9.21 -7.89 2.13
C ASN A 216 -9.70 -8.55 0.83
N ALA A 217 -10.26 -7.78 -0.11
CA ALA A 217 -10.67 -8.27 -1.42
C ALA A 217 -9.47 -8.77 -2.25
N LEU A 218 -8.33 -8.08 -2.19
CA LEU A 218 -7.08 -8.49 -2.85
C LEU A 218 -6.51 -9.76 -2.23
N THR A 219 -6.44 -9.85 -0.90
CA THR A 219 -5.90 -11.03 -0.21
C THR A 219 -6.81 -12.26 -0.38
N ALA A 220 -8.13 -12.07 -0.35
CA ALA A 220 -9.08 -13.14 -0.64
C ALA A 220 -8.95 -13.61 -2.09
N TRP A 221 -8.81 -12.68 -3.04
CA TRP A 221 -8.56 -13.03 -4.43
C TRP A 221 -7.25 -13.81 -4.58
N ILE A 222 -6.14 -13.37 -3.96
CA ILE A 222 -4.86 -14.10 -4.00
C ILE A 222 -5.05 -15.56 -3.54
N ALA A 223 -5.85 -15.78 -2.48
CA ALA A 223 -6.10 -17.09 -1.90
C ALA A 223 -6.80 -18.09 -2.84
N GLU A 224 -7.60 -17.62 -3.81
CA GLU A 224 -8.29 -18.51 -4.77
C GLU A 224 -7.33 -19.32 -5.66
N CYS A 225 -6.07 -18.89 -5.81
CA CYS A 225 -4.99 -19.55 -6.56
C CYS A 225 -5.41 -20.09 -7.95
N ASN A 226 -6.26 -19.37 -8.69
CA ASN A 226 -6.86 -19.79 -9.95
C ASN A 226 -6.17 -19.22 -11.21
N GLY A 227 -4.91 -18.80 -11.14
CA GLY A 227 -4.17 -18.22 -12.28
C GLY A 227 -4.68 -16.87 -12.82
N ARG A 228 -5.83 -16.37 -12.34
CA ARG A 228 -6.37 -15.07 -12.74
C ARG A 228 -5.37 -13.93 -12.52
N ILE A 229 -5.57 -12.85 -13.26
CA ILE A 229 -4.89 -11.56 -13.14
C ILE A 229 -5.82 -10.57 -12.45
N LEU A 230 -5.25 -9.65 -11.68
CA LEU A 230 -6.00 -8.57 -11.06
C LEU A 230 -5.48 -7.22 -11.52
N LEU A 231 -6.37 -6.40 -12.08
CA LEU A 231 -6.11 -5.03 -12.48
C LEU A 231 -6.75 -4.06 -11.49
N CYS A 232 -5.93 -3.32 -10.75
CA CYS A 232 -6.34 -2.17 -9.95
C CYS A 232 -6.18 -0.89 -10.79
N TYR A 233 -7.28 -0.24 -11.14
CA TYR A 233 -7.23 1.06 -11.81
C TYR A 233 -7.70 2.18 -10.90
N GLY A 234 -7.17 3.37 -11.14
CA GLY A 234 -7.66 4.59 -10.50
C GLY A 234 -6.93 5.82 -11.00
N ILE A 235 -7.50 6.99 -10.81
CA ILE A 235 -6.90 8.25 -11.21
C ILE A 235 -5.59 8.53 -10.45
N SER A 236 -4.85 9.51 -10.94
CA SER A 236 -3.62 9.95 -10.29
C SER A 236 -3.88 10.39 -8.85
N GLY A 237 -3.03 9.96 -7.91
CA GLY A 237 -3.16 10.34 -6.51
C GLY A 237 -4.26 9.63 -5.71
N SER A 238 -4.92 8.60 -6.26
CA SER A 238 -5.88 7.76 -5.51
C SER A 238 -5.23 6.79 -4.52
N GLY A 239 -3.89 6.69 -4.49
CA GLY A 239 -3.17 5.84 -3.53
C GLY A 239 -2.86 4.42 -4.02
N LYS A 240 -2.88 4.18 -5.34
CA LYS A 240 -2.50 2.89 -5.98
C LYS A 240 -1.16 2.35 -5.46
N THR A 241 -0.09 3.15 -5.54
CA THR A 241 1.25 2.77 -5.07
C THR A 241 1.28 2.40 -3.59
N SER A 242 0.58 3.16 -2.74
CA SER A 242 0.48 2.83 -1.31
C SER A 242 -0.26 1.52 -1.05
N LEU A 243 -1.30 1.23 -1.84
CA LEU A 243 -2.00 -0.05 -1.81
C LEU A 243 -1.10 -1.20 -2.27
N MET A 244 -0.35 -1.03 -3.35
CA MET A 244 0.63 -2.02 -3.83
C MET A 244 1.74 -2.27 -2.79
N CYS A 245 2.20 -1.22 -2.10
CA CYS A 245 3.16 -1.35 -1.00
C CYS A 245 2.56 -2.08 0.21
N ALA A 246 1.29 -1.81 0.57
CA ALA A 246 0.62 -2.55 1.64
C ALA A 246 0.46 -4.04 1.29
N LEU A 247 0.10 -4.33 0.04
CA LEU A 247 0.01 -5.70 -0.45
C LEU A 247 1.37 -6.41 -0.46
N ARG A 248 2.43 -5.70 -0.87
CA ARG A 248 3.82 -6.18 -0.80
C ARG A 248 4.21 -6.57 0.63
N GLU A 249 3.93 -5.71 1.61
CA GLU A 249 4.22 -5.98 3.02
C GLU A 249 3.47 -7.22 3.51
N LEU A 250 2.18 -7.35 3.16
CA LEU A 250 1.38 -8.52 3.49
C LEU A 250 1.91 -9.80 2.82
N ALA A 251 2.30 -9.73 1.54
CA ALA A 251 2.87 -10.86 0.81
C ALA A 251 4.18 -11.38 1.44
N ILE A 252 4.98 -10.49 2.04
CA ILE A 252 6.24 -10.88 2.70
C ILE A 252 5.99 -11.39 4.14
N HIS A 253 5.06 -10.78 4.88
CA HIS A 253 5.01 -10.92 6.34
C HIS A 253 3.74 -11.56 6.91
N ALA A 254 2.63 -11.57 6.17
CA ALA A 254 1.34 -12.08 6.66
C ALA A 254 1.28 -13.61 6.75
N SER A 255 2.18 -14.29 6.06
CA SER A 255 2.35 -15.74 6.08
C SER A 255 3.67 -16.10 6.78
N ARG A 256 3.88 -17.39 7.04
CA ARG A 256 5.14 -17.91 7.59
C ARG A 256 6.23 -18.03 6.54
N ARG A 257 5.87 -17.88 5.26
CA ARG A 257 6.76 -17.88 4.10
C ARG A 257 6.57 -16.57 3.33
N ASN A 258 7.65 -16.05 2.74
CA ASN A 258 7.51 -14.94 1.80
C ASN A 258 6.80 -15.45 0.53
N ARG A 259 5.73 -14.78 0.13
CA ARG A 259 4.97 -15.09 -1.10
C ARG A 259 5.17 -14.04 -2.20
N LEU A 260 5.90 -12.96 -1.92
CA LEU A 260 6.23 -11.96 -2.92
C LEU A 260 7.37 -12.45 -3.83
N GLY A 261 7.00 -12.93 -5.02
CA GLY A 261 7.93 -13.35 -6.06
C GLY A 261 8.55 -12.18 -6.81
N ALA A 262 7.79 -11.11 -7.07
CA ALA A 262 8.31 -9.90 -7.69
C ALA A 262 7.50 -8.65 -7.31
N PHE A 263 8.19 -7.51 -7.23
CA PHE A 263 7.58 -6.19 -7.05
C PHE A 263 8.30 -5.19 -7.95
N ILE A 264 7.65 -4.79 -9.04
CA ILE A 264 8.15 -3.83 -10.02
C ILE A 264 7.31 -2.57 -9.88
N SER A 265 7.94 -1.42 -9.66
CA SER A 265 7.26 -0.13 -9.55
C SER A 265 7.83 0.82 -10.60
N TYR A 266 6.95 1.43 -11.38
CA TYR A 266 7.30 2.45 -12.34
C TYR A 266 6.81 3.82 -11.86
N ASN A 267 7.61 4.84 -12.17
CA ASN A 267 7.28 6.23 -11.93
C ASN A 267 7.55 7.03 -13.22
N TYR A 268 6.67 7.99 -13.53
CA TYR A 268 6.83 8.97 -14.62
C TYR A 268 8.14 9.77 -14.57
N MET A 269 8.88 9.73 -13.45
CA MET A 269 10.15 10.40 -13.25
C MET A 269 11.38 9.49 -13.49
N GLU A 270 11.17 8.22 -13.83
CA GLU A 270 12.22 7.23 -14.08
C GLU A 270 12.31 6.88 -15.57
N THR A 271 13.51 6.56 -16.04
CA THR A 271 13.83 6.45 -17.48
C THR A 271 13.79 5.03 -18.05
N TYR A 272 13.45 4.01 -17.25
CA TYR A 272 13.46 2.62 -17.71
C TYR A 272 12.11 2.24 -18.33
N GLY A 273 12.14 1.87 -19.61
CA GLY A 273 10.95 1.47 -20.37
C GLY A 273 10.53 0.01 -20.13
N SER A 274 9.33 -0.31 -20.63
CA SER A 274 8.70 -1.64 -20.51
C SER A 274 9.52 -2.82 -21.06
N SER A 275 10.56 -2.59 -21.86
CA SER A 275 11.43 -3.63 -22.43
C SER A 275 12.22 -4.43 -21.39
N THR A 276 12.38 -3.91 -20.18
CA THR A 276 13.08 -4.58 -19.07
C THR A 276 12.15 -5.36 -18.14
N LEU A 277 10.83 -5.21 -18.29
CA LEU A 277 9.84 -5.75 -17.34
C LEU A 277 10.02 -7.24 -17.05
N PHE A 278 10.10 -8.07 -18.10
CA PHE A 278 10.20 -9.52 -17.93
C PHE A 278 11.57 -9.95 -17.38
N THR A 279 12.65 -9.25 -17.71
CA THR A 279 13.96 -9.49 -17.09
C THR A 279 13.95 -9.15 -15.60
N MET A 280 13.28 -8.05 -15.18
CA MET A 280 13.14 -7.67 -13.77
C MET A 280 12.27 -8.67 -12.99
N ILE A 281 11.17 -9.15 -13.60
CA ILE A 281 10.33 -10.20 -13.01
C ILE A 281 11.12 -11.50 -12.88
N ALA A 282 11.81 -11.93 -13.94
CA ALA A 282 12.63 -13.13 -13.93
C ALA A 282 13.72 -13.08 -12.85
N TYR A 283 14.44 -11.96 -12.73
CA TYR A 283 15.43 -11.76 -11.67
C TYR A 283 14.80 -11.86 -10.28
N SER A 284 13.65 -11.21 -10.07
CA SER A 284 12.97 -11.24 -8.78
C SER A 284 12.53 -12.66 -8.39
N LEU A 285 11.95 -13.41 -9.32
CA LEU A 285 11.55 -14.81 -9.11
C LEU A 285 12.76 -15.74 -8.91
N ALA A 286 13.83 -15.52 -9.67
CA ALA A 286 15.07 -16.28 -9.57
C ALA A 286 15.80 -16.04 -8.23
N THR A 287 15.66 -14.85 -7.65
CA THR A 287 16.21 -14.52 -6.32
C THR A 287 15.26 -14.85 -5.16
N PHE A 288 13.99 -15.16 -5.48
CA PHE A 288 12.96 -15.60 -4.55
C PHE A 288 13.13 -17.07 -4.16
N ASP A 289 13.30 -18.00 -5.11
CA ASP A 289 13.47 -19.43 -4.82
C ASP A 289 14.62 -20.00 -5.64
N SER A 290 15.53 -20.73 -4.99
CA SER A 290 16.73 -21.25 -5.67
C SER A 290 16.41 -22.22 -6.79
N ARG A 291 15.28 -22.95 -6.72
CA ARG A 291 14.86 -23.84 -7.81
C ARG A 291 14.59 -23.06 -9.08
N ILE A 292 13.94 -21.91 -8.95
CA ILE A 292 13.67 -20.99 -10.07
C ILE A 292 14.99 -20.41 -10.56
N GLY A 293 15.84 -19.94 -9.64
CA GLY A 293 17.13 -19.33 -9.97
C GLY A 293 18.04 -20.23 -10.79
N GLU A 294 18.16 -21.50 -10.42
CA GLU A 294 18.99 -22.47 -11.17
C GLU A 294 18.47 -22.73 -12.59
N VAL A 295 17.15 -22.80 -12.78
CA VAL A 295 16.57 -23.04 -14.11
C VAL A 295 16.68 -21.79 -15.00
N VAL A 296 16.39 -20.61 -14.45
CA VAL A 296 16.57 -19.33 -15.18
C VAL A 296 18.04 -19.14 -15.56
N LEU A 297 18.97 -19.43 -14.64
CA LEU A 297 20.40 -19.30 -14.91
C LEU A 297 20.86 -20.27 -16.01
N ARG A 298 20.33 -21.50 -16.03
CA ARG A 298 20.61 -22.46 -17.11
C ARG A 298 20.12 -21.95 -18.45
N ALA A 299 18.91 -21.39 -18.51
CA ALA A 299 18.36 -20.78 -19.72
C ALA A 299 19.19 -19.57 -20.18
N LEU A 300 19.71 -18.75 -19.25
CA LEU A 300 20.59 -17.63 -19.58
C LEU A 300 21.97 -18.07 -20.08
N ARG A 301 22.48 -19.21 -19.61
CA ARG A 301 23.78 -19.75 -20.06
C ARG A 301 23.72 -20.39 -21.44
N SER A 302 22.54 -20.79 -21.91
CA SER A 302 22.36 -21.35 -23.26
C SER A 302 22.18 -20.30 -24.35
N HIS A 303 22.20 -19.00 -24.00
CA HIS A 303 22.06 -17.89 -24.94
C HIS A 303 23.23 -16.91 -24.77
N GLU A 304 23.84 -16.47 -25.87
CA GLU A 304 24.95 -15.49 -25.83
C GLU A 304 24.46 -14.08 -25.47
N THR A 305 23.27 -13.72 -25.92
CA THR A 305 22.66 -12.40 -25.71
C THR A 305 21.21 -12.54 -25.21
N LEU A 306 20.72 -11.52 -24.49
CA LEU A 306 19.32 -11.47 -24.09
C LEU A 306 18.41 -11.34 -25.33
N PRO A 307 17.29 -12.09 -25.39
CA PRO A 307 16.26 -11.90 -26.40
C PRO A 307 15.73 -10.46 -26.41
N SER A 308 15.47 -9.92 -27.60
CA SER A 308 14.88 -8.58 -27.75
C SER A 308 13.35 -8.59 -27.69
N SER A 309 12.70 -9.71 -27.99
CA SER A 309 11.24 -9.85 -27.92
C SER A 309 10.78 -10.02 -26.47
N ALA A 310 9.72 -9.30 -26.09
CA ALA A 310 9.13 -9.42 -24.77
C ALA A 310 8.50 -10.81 -24.57
N LYS A 311 7.98 -11.40 -25.66
CA LYS A 311 7.43 -12.75 -25.67
C LYS A 311 8.49 -13.81 -25.42
N GLU A 312 9.63 -13.73 -26.10
CA GLU A 312 10.74 -14.67 -25.89
C GLU A 312 11.28 -14.57 -24.46
N GLN A 313 11.46 -13.34 -23.94
CA GLN A 313 11.89 -13.14 -22.54
C GLN A 313 10.89 -13.76 -21.54
N PHE A 314 9.59 -13.54 -21.72
CA PHE A 314 8.56 -14.14 -20.88
C PHE A 314 8.60 -15.68 -20.93
N GLN A 315 8.67 -16.25 -22.14
CA GLN A 315 8.66 -17.70 -22.32
C GLN A 315 9.91 -18.36 -21.72
N LEU A 316 11.11 -17.86 -22.06
CA LEU A 316 12.39 -18.46 -21.68
C LEU A 316 12.74 -18.25 -20.21
N PHE A 317 12.39 -17.10 -19.63
CA PHE A 317 12.85 -16.73 -18.28
C PHE A 317 11.77 -16.77 -17.20
N ILE A 318 10.49 -16.90 -17.57
CA ILE A 318 9.38 -16.97 -16.61
C ILE A 318 8.56 -18.23 -16.84
N GLN A 319 7.94 -18.39 -18.00
CA GLN A 319 6.97 -19.46 -18.24
C GLN A 319 7.60 -20.86 -18.18
N GLN A 320 8.57 -21.15 -19.04
CA GLN A 320 9.21 -22.48 -19.10
C GLN A 320 9.95 -22.82 -17.80
N PRO A 321 10.71 -21.91 -17.16
CA PRO A 321 11.35 -22.21 -15.89
C PRO A 321 10.36 -22.61 -14.79
N LEU A 322 9.25 -21.88 -14.65
CA LEU A 322 8.25 -22.16 -13.62
C LEU A 322 7.48 -23.46 -13.90
N GLN A 323 7.17 -23.76 -15.16
CA GLN A 323 6.53 -25.03 -15.56
C GLN A 323 7.42 -26.25 -15.29
N SER A 324 8.74 -26.08 -15.36
CA SER A 324 9.69 -27.17 -15.09
C SER A 324 9.79 -27.60 -13.62
N ILE A 325 9.08 -26.91 -12.71
CA ILE A 325 9.09 -27.16 -11.27
C ILE A 325 7.65 -27.47 -10.80
N PRO A 326 7.18 -28.73 -10.96
CA PRO A 326 5.78 -29.10 -10.68
C PRO A 326 5.34 -28.81 -9.24
N ASP A 327 6.25 -28.94 -8.27
CA ASP A 327 5.98 -28.70 -6.85
C ASP A 327 5.38 -27.32 -6.58
N LEU A 328 5.72 -26.30 -7.38
CA LEU A 328 5.23 -24.92 -7.16
C LEU A 328 3.71 -24.82 -7.21
N ALA A 329 3.04 -25.70 -7.97
CA ALA A 329 1.58 -25.74 -8.06
C ALA A 329 0.92 -26.11 -6.72
N GLU A 330 1.61 -26.85 -5.86
CA GLU A 330 1.11 -27.35 -4.57
C GLU A 330 1.58 -26.51 -3.37
N GLU A 331 2.49 -25.55 -3.57
CA GLU A 331 3.08 -24.73 -2.51
C GLU A 331 2.33 -23.41 -2.21
N GLY A 332 1.18 -23.21 -2.85
CA GLY A 332 0.36 -22.01 -2.75
C GLY A 332 0.85 -20.85 -3.62
N PRO A 333 0.24 -19.66 -3.46
CA PRO A 333 0.43 -18.59 -4.43
C PRO A 333 1.80 -17.92 -4.33
N ILE A 334 2.38 -17.61 -5.50
CA ILE A 334 3.51 -16.69 -5.69
C ILE A 334 2.94 -15.40 -6.31
N ILE A 335 3.22 -14.26 -5.68
CA ILE A 335 2.63 -12.97 -6.02
C ILE A 335 3.63 -12.13 -6.81
N VAL A 336 3.20 -11.63 -7.96
CA VAL A 336 3.91 -10.65 -8.78
C VAL A 336 3.10 -9.37 -8.79
N ILE A 337 3.71 -8.27 -8.39
CA ILE A 337 3.08 -6.95 -8.34
C ILE A 337 3.78 -6.03 -9.34
N ILE A 338 3.00 -5.42 -10.23
CA ILE A 338 3.44 -4.35 -11.14
C ILE A 338 2.68 -3.09 -10.76
N ASP A 339 3.38 -2.10 -10.21
CA ASP A 339 2.81 -0.82 -9.81
C ASP A 339 3.12 0.26 -10.86
N GLY A 340 2.08 0.97 -11.32
CA GLY A 340 2.23 2.07 -12.27
C GLY A 340 2.52 1.62 -13.71
N LEU A 341 1.86 0.56 -14.20
CA LEU A 341 2.08 0.04 -15.55
C LEU A 341 1.95 1.13 -16.63
N ASP A 342 1.07 2.11 -16.43
CA ASP A 342 0.90 3.27 -17.30
C ASP A 342 2.13 4.19 -17.41
N ALA A 343 3.06 4.14 -16.47
CA ALA A 343 4.26 4.97 -16.47
C ALA A 343 5.38 4.41 -17.34
N CYS A 344 5.35 3.12 -17.69
CA CYS A 344 6.40 2.47 -18.49
C CYS A 344 6.10 2.42 -20.00
N ASP A 345 4.97 3.01 -20.43
CA ASP A 345 4.44 2.98 -21.79
C ASP A 345 4.56 1.57 -22.44
N PRO A 346 3.78 0.58 -21.95
CA PRO A 346 3.96 -0.80 -22.33
C PRO A 346 3.61 -1.03 -23.80
N SER A 347 4.43 -1.81 -24.50
CA SER A 347 4.15 -2.24 -25.88
C SER A 347 2.91 -3.16 -25.95
N THR A 348 2.33 -3.33 -27.15
CA THR A 348 1.13 -4.18 -27.31
C THR A 348 1.46 -5.64 -27.00
N GLU A 349 2.68 -6.05 -27.30
CA GLU A 349 3.20 -7.38 -26.97
C GLU A 349 3.23 -7.57 -25.44
N VAL A 350 3.79 -6.63 -24.68
CA VAL A 350 3.82 -6.68 -23.21
C VAL A 350 2.41 -6.74 -22.62
N LEU A 351 1.50 -5.86 -23.04
CA LEU A 351 0.12 -5.86 -22.56
C LEU A 351 -0.59 -7.19 -22.85
N THR A 352 -0.40 -7.74 -24.04
CA THR A 352 -0.99 -9.02 -24.45
C THR A 352 -0.51 -10.16 -23.56
N ILE A 353 0.80 -10.23 -23.31
CA ILE A 353 1.40 -11.25 -22.44
C ILE A 353 0.83 -11.12 -21.02
N LEU A 354 0.82 -9.91 -20.46
CA LEU A 354 0.32 -9.67 -19.11
C LEU A 354 -1.17 -10.03 -18.96
N ALA A 355 -2.00 -9.73 -19.96
CA ALA A 355 -3.45 -9.92 -19.89
C ALA A 355 -3.91 -11.34 -20.26
N LYS A 356 -3.18 -12.06 -21.13
CA LYS A 356 -3.66 -13.33 -21.72
C LYS A 356 -2.73 -14.52 -21.48
N GLU A 357 -1.42 -14.32 -21.33
CA GLU A 357 -0.44 -15.42 -21.27
C GLU A 357 0.14 -15.64 -19.85
N PHE A 358 0.18 -14.61 -19.01
CA PHE A 358 0.87 -14.64 -17.73
C PHE A 358 0.35 -15.72 -16.76
N GLY A 359 -0.98 -15.89 -16.72
CA GLY A 359 -1.66 -16.77 -15.76
C GLY A 359 -2.12 -18.12 -16.31
N SER A 360 -2.24 -18.25 -17.65
CA SER A 360 -2.95 -19.37 -18.30
C SER A 360 -2.31 -20.74 -18.06
N SER A 361 -0.99 -20.77 -17.81
CA SER A 361 -0.23 -22.00 -17.61
C SER A 361 0.48 -22.08 -16.25
N LEU A 362 0.22 -21.11 -15.37
CA LEU A 362 0.89 -20.94 -14.08
C LEU A 362 -0.14 -20.65 -12.98
N PRO A 363 -0.99 -21.62 -12.60
CA PRO A 363 -2.14 -21.38 -11.73
C PRO A 363 -1.77 -20.86 -10.32
N PHE A 364 -0.55 -21.14 -9.85
CA PHE A 364 0.00 -20.65 -8.59
C PHE A 364 0.55 -19.22 -8.67
N LEU A 365 0.78 -18.68 -9.87
CA LEU A 365 1.29 -17.32 -10.03
C LEU A 365 0.11 -16.33 -10.02
N ARG A 366 0.20 -15.28 -9.19
CA ARG A 366 -0.84 -14.25 -9.03
C ARG A 366 -0.28 -12.92 -9.49
N LEU A 367 -0.78 -12.40 -10.60
CA LEU A 367 -0.39 -11.09 -11.11
C LEU A 367 -1.34 -10.00 -10.61
N VAL A 368 -0.79 -9.01 -9.93
CA VAL A 368 -1.50 -7.79 -9.53
C VAL A 368 -0.88 -6.61 -10.25
N VAL A 369 -1.68 -5.91 -11.04
CA VAL A 369 -1.26 -4.75 -11.84
C VAL A 369 -1.98 -3.51 -11.34
N SER A 370 -1.24 -2.43 -11.11
CA SER A 370 -1.79 -1.10 -10.85
C SER A 370 -1.58 -0.22 -12.09
N SER A 371 -2.60 0.54 -12.49
CA SER A 371 -2.52 1.45 -13.64
C SER A 371 -3.48 2.64 -13.51
N ARG A 372 -3.21 3.76 -14.18
CA ARG A 372 -4.26 4.71 -14.55
C ARG A 372 -5.21 4.08 -15.59
N PRO A 373 -6.47 4.53 -15.69
CA PRO A 373 -7.43 4.04 -16.69
C PRO A 373 -7.11 4.60 -18.09
N ILE A 374 -5.95 4.22 -18.64
CA ILE A 374 -5.57 4.56 -20.01
C ILE A 374 -6.29 3.60 -20.96
N GLU A 375 -7.01 4.16 -21.94
CA GLU A 375 -7.87 3.42 -22.87
C GLU A 375 -7.22 2.16 -23.44
N ARG A 376 -6.02 2.31 -24.00
CA ARG A 376 -5.24 1.21 -24.59
C ARG A 376 -4.94 0.08 -23.59
N ILE A 377 -4.66 0.40 -22.33
CA ILE A 377 -4.40 -0.61 -21.28
C ILE A 377 -5.73 -1.25 -20.90
N THR A 378 -6.75 -0.44 -20.60
CA THR A 378 -8.06 -0.96 -20.18
C THR A 378 -8.70 -1.86 -21.24
N GLN A 379 -8.56 -1.51 -22.52
CA GLN A 379 -9.11 -2.28 -23.62
C GLN A 379 -8.49 -3.68 -23.70
N VAL A 380 -7.16 -3.80 -23.66
CA VAL A 380 -6.49 -5.12 -23.75
C VAL A 380 -6.88 -6.04 -22.58
N PHE A 381 -7.00 -5.48 -21.37
CA PHE A 381 -7.42 -6.25 -20.20
C PHE A 381 -8.92 -6.57 -20.19
N GLN A 382 -9.77 -5.77 -20.83
CA GLN A 382 -11.20 -6.04 -21.01
C GLN A 382 -11.48 -7.08 -22.11
N GLU A 383 -10.66 -7.07 -23.17
CA GLU A 383 -10.68 -8.05 -24.25
C GLU A 383 -10.14 -9.42 -23.82
N ALA A 384 -9.33 -9.47 -22.77
CA ALA A 384 -9.03 -10.72 -22.09
C ALA A 384 -10.30 -11.25 -21.41
N SER A 385 -10.45 -12.57 -21.30
CA SER A 385 -11.67 -13.15 -20.73
C SER A 385 -11.94 -12.58 -19.33
N GLN A 386 -13.19 -12.20 -19.06
CA GLN A 386 -13.61 -11.77 -17.71
C GLN A 386 -13.42 -12.89 -16.66
N THR A 387 -13.28 -14.14 -17.10
CA THR A 387 -12.90 -15.26 -16.23
C THR A 387 -11.43 -15.22 -15.80
N ASP A 388 -10.59 -14.48 -16.53
CA ASP A 388 -9.14 -14.48 -16.40
C ASP A 388 -8.64 -13.18 -15.78
N VAL A 389 -9.39 -12.08 -15.91
CA VAL A 389 -9.05 -10.77 -15.34
C VAL A 389 -10.13 -10.27 -14.39
N LYS A 390 -9.75 -9.99 -13.14
CA LYS A 390 -10.58 -9.27 -12.16
C LYS A 390 -10.16 -7.80 -12.11
N SER A 391 -11.08 -6.88 -12.33
CA SER A 391 -10.80 -5.45 -12.29
C SER A 391 -11.39 -4.78 -11.06
N ILE A 392 -10.64 -3.89 -10.41
CA ILE A 392 -11.07 -3.09 -9.25
C ILE A 392 -10.79 -1.62 -9.54
N SER A 393 -11.85 -0.80 -9.52
CA SER A 393 -11.73 0.67 -9.50
C SER A 393 -11.44 1.14 -8.08
N LEU A 394 -10.39 1.93 -7.89
CA LEU A 394 -10.15 2.60 -6.61
C LEU A 394 -10.95 3.90 -6.43
N ASP A 395 -11.50 4.42 -7.54
CA ASP A 395 -12.22 5.70 -7.58
C ASP A 395 -13.71 5.53 -7.30
N ALA A 396 -14.27 4.36 -7.63
CA ALA A 396 -15.68 4.04 -7.41
C ALA A 396 -15.97 3.49 -6.00
N LEU A 397 -15.04 3.67 -5.05
CA LEU A 397 -15.17 3.13 -3.70
C LEU A 397 -15.76 4.17 -2.76
N ASP A 398 -16.93 3.87 -2.21
CA ASP A 398 -17.64 4.73 -1.24
C ASP A 398 -16.83 4.98 0.05
N THR A 399 -15.83 4.13 0.33
CA THR A 399 -14.98 4.23 1.52
C THR A 399 -13.86 5.24 1.43
N ALA A 400 -13.57 5.81 0.25
CA ALA A 400 -12.44 6.71 0.06
C ALA A 400 -12.52 7.97 0.95
N THR A 401 -13.71 8.55 1.13
CA THR A 401 -13.91 9.72 2.00
C THR A 401 -13.63 9.40 3.48
N HIS A 402 -14.07 8.22 3.94
CA HIS A 402 -13.80 7.77 5.30
C HIS A 402 -12.30 7.55 5.52
N ASP A 403 -11.65 6.83 4.59
CA ASP A 403 -10.20 6.57 4.68
C ASP A 403 -9.38 7.87 4.66
N ILE A 404 -9.77 8.85 3.85
CA ILE A 404 -9.14 10.17 3.82
C ILE A 404 -9.32 10.90 5.14
N ARG A 405 -10.52 10.85 5.75
CA ARG A 405 -10.72 11.43 7.07
C ARG A 405 -9.79 10.80 8.10
N CYS A 406 -9.72 9.47 8.16
CA CYS A 406 -8.79 8.77 9.04
C CYS A 406 -7.33 9.18 8.80
N TYR A 407 -6.94 9.37 7.53
CA TYR A 407 -5.63 9.85 7.15
C TYR A 407 -5.35 11.27 7.68
N VAL A 408 -6.30 12.20 7.48
CA VAL A 408 -6.19 13.59 7.97
C VAL A 408 -6.11 13.60 9.50
N ASP A 409 -7.02 12.90 10.18
CA ASP A 409 -7.05 12.82 11.65
C ASP A 409 -5.73 12.29 12.22
N TYR A 410 -5.16 11.24 11.62
CA TYR A 410 -3.89 10.66 12.05
C TYR A 410 -2.73 11.68 11.96
N HIS A 411 -2.55 12.30 10.80
CA HIS A 411 -1.43 13.21 10.56
C HIS A 411 -1.56 14.51 11.37
N VAL A 412 -2.78 15.03 11.49
CA VAL A 412 -3.05 16.25 12.25
C VAL A 412 -2.94 15.99 13.76
N SER A 413 -3.41 14.84 14.26
CA SER A 413 -3.24 14.47 15.68
C SER A 413 -1.77 14.33 16.06
N ALA A 414 -0.95 13.71 15.20
CA ALA A 414 0.49 13.61 15.40
C ALA A 414 1.15 15.01 15.46
N MET A 415 0.76 15.91 14.55
CA MET A 415 1.21 17.30 14.55
C MET A 415 0.81 18.03 15.84
N PHE A 416 -0.45 17.92 16.28
CA PHE A 416 -0.91 18.56 17.53
C PHE A 416 -0.18 18.02 18.76
N ALA A 417 0.11 16.72 18.81
CA ALA A 417 0.92 16.13 19.86
C ALA A 417 2.36 16.69 19.86
N ASP A 418 2.97 16.89 18.69
CA ASP A 418 4.27 17.56 18.56
C ASP A 418 4.25 19.00 19.06
N MET A 419 3.26 19.79 18.65
CA MET A 419 3.10 21.19 19.08
C MET A 419 2.87 21.30 20.59
N SER A 420 2.03 20.42 21.16
CA SER A 420 1.82 20.35 22.62
C SER A 420 3.11 20.03 23.36
N ARG A 421 3.95 19.12 22.85
CA ARG A 421 5.28 18.84 23.43
C ARG A 421 6.22 20.04 23.40
N ARG A 422 6.10 20.89 22.38
CA ARG A 422 6.87 22.14 22.22
C ARG A 422 6.26 23.34 22.96
N LYS A 423 5.10 23.18 23.61
CA LYS A 423 4.33 24.25 24.28
C LYS A 423 3.91 25.37 23.31
N GLU A 424 3.66 25.03 22.06
CA GLU A 424 3.15 25.97 21.06
C GLU A 424 1.65 26.28 21.30
N PRO A 425 1.14 27.45 20.87
CA PRO A 425 -0.26 27.83 21.10
C PRO A 425 -1.29 26.88 20.49
N ASN A 426 -2.37 26.60 21.22
CA ASN A 426 -3.42 25.65 20.82
C ASN A 426 -4.50 26.22 19.88
N LYS A 427 -4.41 27.49 19.47
CA LYS A 427 -5.46 28.15 18.67
C LYS A 427 -5.80 27.42 17.37
N LEU A 428 -4.80 26.84 16.69
CA LEU A 428 -5.04 26.04 15.48
C LEU A 428 -5.81 24.75 15.81
N ARG A 429 -5.49 24.10 16.94
CA ARG A 429 -6.16 22.88 17.39
C ARG A 429 -7.63 23.16 17.73
N GLU A 430 -7.88 24.19 18.53
CA GLU A 430 -9.22 24.62 18.91
C GLU A 430 -10.07 24.93 17.66
N MET A 431 -9.49 25.64 16.67
CA MET A 431 -10.18 25.93 15.41
C MET A 431 -10.43 24.67 14.57
N PHE A 432 -9.46 23.77 14.50
CA PHE A 432 -9.59 22.51 13.75
C PHE A 432 -10.72 21.64 14.32
N GLU A 433 -10.81 21.55 15.64
CA GLU A 433 -11.86 20.83 16.36
C GLU A 433 -13.22 21.53 16.18
N ALA A 434 -13.30 22.85 16.42
CA ALA A 434 -14.54 23.63 16.35
C ALA A 434 -15.17 23.65 14.94
N LEU A 435 -14.35 23.61 13.88
CA LEU A 435 -14.83 23.61 12.50
C LEU A 435 -15.05 22.20 11.93
N HIS A 436 -14.88 21.15 12.73
CA HIS A 436 -14.88 19.77 12.26
C HIS A 436 -13.99 19.58 11.01
N ALA A 437 -12.80 20.18 11.05
CA ALA A 437 -11.99 20.39 9.86
C ALA A 437 -11.60 19.09 9.15
N ALA A 438 -11.36 17.98 9.85
CA ALA A 438 -11.06 16.70 9.22
C ALA A 438 -12.18 16.20 8.30
N GLU A 439 -13.44 16.35 8.72
CA GLU A 439 -14.62 15.99 7.93
C GLU A 439 -14.81 16.96 6.75
N ALA A 440 -14.58 18.25 6.97
CA ALA A 440 -14.70 19.26 5.92
C ALA A 440 -13.61 19.12 4.84
N LEU A 441 -12.38 18.78 5.25
CA LEU A 441 -11.24 18.54 4.37
C LEU A 441 -11.40 17.21 3.62
N SER A 442 -11.90 16.14 4.26
CA SER A 442 -12.11 14.86 3.57
C SER A 442 -13.12 14.96 2.43
N LYS A 443 -14.20 15.73 2.61
CA LYS A 443 -15.18 16.03 1.55
C LYS A 443 -14.56 16.76 0.37
N ARG A 444 -13.70 17.76 0.64
CA ARG A 444 -13.00 18.53 -0.41
C ARG A 444 -11.97 17.71 -1.17
N ALA A 445 -11.37 16.72 -0.51
CA ALA A 445 -10.43 15.81 -1.15
C ALA A 445 -11.10 14.94 -2.23
N ASN A 446 -12.41 14.69 -2.12
CA ASN A 446 -13.19 13.91 -3.09
C ASN A 446 -12.48 12.60 -3.54
N GLY A 447 -12.02 11.79 -2.59
CA GLY A 447 -11.31 10.52 -2.88
C GLY A 447 -9.82 10.67 -3.26
N SER A 448 -9.27 11.89 -3.33
CA SER A 448 -7.88 12.16 -3.66
C SER A 448 -6.96 12.12 -2.44
N PHE A 449 -6.16 11.06 -2.30
CA PHE A 449 -5.14 10.95 -1.24
C PHE A 449 -4.00 11.93 -1.43
N ILE A 450 -3.64 12.29 -2.67
CA ILE A 450 -2.65 13.34 -2.91
C ILE A 450 -3.13 14.69 -2.38
N TRP A 451 -4.42 15.01 -2.52
CA TRP A 451 -5.01 16.21 -1.95
C TRP A 451 -4.84 16.21 -0.42
N ALA A 452 -5.26 15.11 0.23
CA ALA A 452 -5.19 14.96 1.68
C ALA A 452 -3.75 15.03 2.22
N ALA A 453 -2.82 14.32 1.57
CA ALA A 453 -1.40 14.34 1.92
C ALA A 453 -0.79 15.74 1.77
N THR A 454 -1.14 16.45 0.69
CA THR A 454 -0.64 17.81 0.43
C THR A 454 -1.20 18.80 1.46
N VAL A 455 -2.48 18.70 1.81
CA VAL A 455 -3.10 19.50 2.89
C VAL A 455 -2.43 19.24 4.24
N CYS A 456 -2.27 17.98 4.63
CA CYS A 456 -1.62 17.63 5.89
C CYS A 456 -0.20 18.19 5.96
N ARG A 457 0.58 18.08 4.87
CA ARG A 457 1.90 18.71 4.78
C ARG A 457 1.81 20.23 4.87
N PHE A 458 0.90 20.87 4.13
CA PHE A 458 0.78 22.33 4.08
C PHE A 458 0.48 22.96 5.45
N ILE A 459 -0.39 22.32 6.23
CA ILE A 459 -0.70 22.72 7.60
C ILE A 459 0.51 22.44 8.51
N ARG A 460 1.15 21.27 8.37
CA ARG A 460 2.27 20.86 9.25
C ARG A 460 3.54 21.67 9.08
N GLU A 461 3.91 22.03 7.85
CA GLU A 461 5.16 22.77 7.59
C GLU A 461 5.13 24.18 8.21
N MET A 462 3.99 24.87 8.16
CA MET A 462 3.78 26.13 8.88
C MET A 462 2.36 26.16 9.47
N PRO A 463 2.17 25.70 10.72
CA PRO A 463 0.87 25.66 11.39
C PRO A 463 0.25 27.06 11.53
N SER A 464 -0.89 27.30 10.87
CA SER A 464 -1.56 28.60 10.89
C SER A 464 -3.08 28.47 10.72
N PRO A 465 -3.89 29.14 11.58
CA PRO A 465 -5.33 29.25 11.38
C PRO A 465 -5.71 29.79 9.99
N THR A 466 -4.96 30.76 9.47
CA THR A 466 -5.22 31.37 8.15
C THR A 466 -5.09 30.34 7.03
N ARG A 467 -4.08 29.46 7.09
CA ARG A 467 -3.90 28.39 6.11
C ARG A 467 -5.04 27.37 6.17
N LEU A 468 -5.47 26.99 7.38
CA LEU A 468 -6.63 26.11 7.54
C LEU A 468 -7.89 26.74 6.95
N LEU A 469 -8.16 28.02 7.24
CA LEU A 469 -9.31 28.73 6.70
C LEU A 469 -9.26 28.85 5.18
N ALA A 470 -8.08 29.08 4.58
CA ALA A 470 -7.92 29.10 3.13
C ALA A 470 -8.29 27.75 2.50
N LEU A 471 -7.87 26.64 3.11
CA LEU A 471 -8.22 25.28 2.66
C LEU A 471 -9.70 24.97 2.85
N LEU A 472 -10.31 25.38 3.96
CA LEU A 472 -11.75 25.23 4.20
C LEU A 472 -12.57 26.17 3.30
N GLY A 473 -11.98 27.24 2.79
CA GLY A 473 -12.60 28.16 1.84
C GLY A 473 -12.68 27.60 0.41
N THR A 474 -11.99 26.51 0.08
CA THR A 474 -12.07 25.93 -1.27
C THR A 474 -13.44 25.31 -1.52
N PRO A 475 -13.95 25.35 -2.77
CA PRO A 475 -15.16 24.63 -3.14
C PRO A 475 -14.97 23.11 -2.99
N VAL A 476 -16.08 22.40 -2.86
CA VAL A 476 -16.13 20.94 -3.05
C VAL A 476 -16.30 20.72 -4.55
N CYS A 477 -15.27 20.19 -5.21
CA CYS A 477 -15.30 19.94 -6.65
C CYS A 477 -15.98 18.61 -6.95
N GLU A 478 -16.69 18.54 -8.08
CA GLU A 478 -17.35 17.31 -8.55
C GLU A 478 -16.34 16.22 -8.91
N ASN A 479 -15.18 16.60 -9.46
CA ASN A 479 -14.12 15.65 -9.80
C ASN A 479 -12.84 15.86 -8.96
N PRO A 480 -12.06 14.79 -8.71
CA PRO A 480 -10.92 14.87 -7.80
C PRO A 480 -9.71 15.58 -8.42
N THR A 481 -9.59 15.59 -9.74
CA THR A 481 -8.50 16.27 -10.45
C THR A 481 -8.62 17.78 -10.24
N ASP A 482 -9.80 18.35 -10.43
CA ASP A 482 -10.09 19.77 -10.20
C ASP A 482 -9.89 20.14 -8.74
N ALA A 483 -10.28 19.28 -7.80
CA ALA A 483 -10.00 19.49 -6.38
C ALA A 483 -8.50 19.67 -6.10
N VAL A 484 -7.65 18.87 -6.75
CA VAL A 484 -6.19 18.99 -6.65
C VAL A 484 -5.67 20.27 -7.30
N MET A 485 -6.21 20.68 -8.45
CA MET A 485 -5.81 21.92 -9.12
C MET A 485 -6.20 23.16 -8.31
N VAL A 486 -7.43 23.18 -7.78
CA VAL A 486 -7.90 24.21 -6.85
C VAL A 486 -6.99 24.26 -5.62
N LEU A 487 -6.65 23.11 -5.04
CA LEU A 487 -5.73 23.05 -3.90
C LEU A 487 -4.36 23.67 -4.21
N TYR A 488 -3.76 23.30 -5.34
CA TYR A 488 -2.46 23.86 -5.72
C TYR A 488 -2.52 25.36 -5.88
N ARG A 489 -3.54 25.89 -6.56
CA ARG A 489 -3.76 27.33 -6.67
C ARG A 489 -3.92 27.98 -5.29
N THR A 490 -4.77 27.42 -4.43
CA THR A 490 -4.97 27.93 -3.06
C THR A 490 -3.68 27.94 -2.25
N ILE A 491 -2.85 26.90 -2.34
CA ILE A 491 -1.53 26.86 -1.69
C ILE A 491 -0.66 28.00 -2.21
N MET A 492 -0.53 28.14 -3.53
CA MET A 492 0.32 29.15 -4.15
C MET A 492 -0.12 30.58 -3.80
N ASP A 493 -1.42 30.86 -3.87
CA ASP A 493 -1.99 32.16 -3.50
C ASP A 493 -1.80 32.47 -2.01
N THR A 494 -1.95 31.45 -1.16
CA THR A 494 -1.77 31.60 0.30
C THR A 494 -0.32 31.91 0.63
N VAL A 495 0.65 31.15 0.10
CA VAL A 495 2.09 31.37 0.41
C VAL A 495 2.61 32.71 -0.11
N ALA A 496 2.05 33.20 -1.23
CA ALA A 496 2.35 34.52 -1.76
C ALA A 496 1.75 35.63 -0.89
N SER A 497 0.50 35.48 -0.45
CA SER A 497 -0.19 36.48 0.38
C SER A 497 0.36 36.56 1.82
N GLU A 498 1.13 35.56 2.25
CA GLU A 498 1.90 35.61 3.51
C GLU A 498 3.18 36.46 3.44
N ALA A 499 3.58 36.91 2.25
CA ALA A 499 4.71 37.82 2.10
C ALA A 499 4.27 39.28 2.25
N ALA A 500 5.21 40.17 2.60
CA ALA A 500 4.93 41.60 2.67
C ALA A 500 4.60 42.19 1.29
N ASP A 501 5.29 41.71 0.25
CA ASP A 501 5.03 42.03 -1.15
C ASP A 501 4.64 40.74 -1.89
N LYS A 502 3.37 40.67 -2.31
CA LYS A 502 2.79 39.49 -2.93
C LYS A 502 3.35 39.28 -4.34
N GLU A 503 3.52 40.36 -5.10
CA GLU A 503 3.98 40.35 -6.48
C GLU A 503 5.43 39.86 -6.57
N VAL A 504 6.29 40.36 -5.68
CA VAL A 504 7.69 39.90 -5.54
C VAL A 504 7.72 38.43 -5.14
N ALA A 505 6.93 38.02 -4.14
CA ALA A 505 6.88 36.63 -3.71
C ALA A 505 6.39 35.69 -4.82
N THR A 506 5.35 36.06 -5.56
CA THR A 506 4.84 35.29 -6.71
C THR A 506 5.94 35.10 -7.76
N ARG A 507 6.69 36.15 -8.11
CA ARG A 507 7.80 36.06 -9.06
C ARG A 507 8.88 35.08 -8.57
N MET A 508 9.30 35.23 -7.32
CA MET A 508 10.31 34.36 -6.71
C MET A 508 9.89 32.89 -6.65
N PHE A 509 8.63 32.61 -6.32
CA PHE A 509 8.11 31.24 -6.34
C PHE A 509 8.13 30.66 -7.75
N ARG A 510 7.70 31.43 -8.76
CA ARG A 510 7.75 30.99 -10.17
C ARG A 510 9.17 30.75 -10.65
N ASP A 511 10.11 31.60 -10.26
CA ASP A 511 11.50 31.45 -10.66
C ASP A 511 12.12 30.17 -10.09
N VAL A 512 11.92 29.92 -8.79
CA VAL A 512 12.39 28.69 -8.13
C VAL A 512 11.72 27.46 -8.71
N LEU A 513 10.40 27.48 -8.89
CA LEU A 513 9.66 26.34 -9.43
C LEU A 513 10.02 26.11 -10.90
N GLY A 514 10.12 27.15 -11.72
CA GLY A 514 10.53 27.06 -13.12
C GLY A 514 11.88 26.39 -13.27
N ALA A 515 12.84 26.75 -12.40
CA ALA A 515 14.16 26.11 -12.40
C ALA A 515 14.13 24.63 -11.98
N ILE A 516 13.31 24.28 -10.98
CA ILE A 516 13.11 22.88 -10.56
C ILE A 516 12.44 22.06 -11.68
N LEU A 517 11.43 22.62 -12.36
CA LEU A 517 10.66 21.95 -13.41
C LEU A 517 11.51 21.73 -14.67
N VAL A 518 12.29 22.73 -15.09
CA VAL A 518 13.21 22.62 -16.24
C VAL A 518 14.29 21.57 -16.01
N SER A 519 14.76 21.43 -14.77
CA SER A 519 15.80 20.45 -14.39
C SER A 519 15.26 19.03 -14.19
N GLY A 520 14.04 18.74 -14.68
CA GLY A 520 13.31 17.48 -14.51
C GLY A 520 14.10 16.26 -14.97
N ALA A 521 14.65 15.56 -13.96
CA ALA A 521 15.29 14.24 -13.94
C ALA A 521 16.32 13.91 -15.07
N PRO A 522 17.60 13.63 -14.70
CA PRO A 522 18.01 13.16 -13.37
C PRO A 522 18.43 14.23 -12.36
N GLU A 523 18.69 15.48 -12.75
CA GLU A 523 19.60 16.32 -11.94
C GLU A 523 18.98 17.19 -10.84
N GLY A 524 17.71 17.60 -10.91
CA GLY A 524 17.11 18.48 -9.88
C GLY A 524 17.95 19.74 -9.59
N MET A 525 17.67 20.46 -8.51
CA MET A 525 18.51 21.60 -8.07
C MET A 525 18.74 21.60 -6.57
N THR A 526 19.93 22.02 -6.13
CA THR A 526 20.20 22.27 -4.71
C THR A 526 19.77 23.69 -4.33
N ALA A 527 19.54 23.95 -3.04
CA ALA A 527 19.25 25.30 -2.57
C ALA A 527 20.36 26.30 -2.95
N LYS A 528 21.63 25.89 -2.86
CA LYS A 528 22.78 26.72 -3.25
C LYS A 528 22.77 27.07 -4.74
N ALA A 529 22.38 26.12 -5.60
CA ALA A 529 22.26 26.36 -7.04
C ALA A 529 21.11 27.33 -7.34
N LEU A 530 20.00 27.25 -6.59
CA LEU A 530 18.89 28.20 -6.72
C LEU A 530 19.31 29.61 -6.27
N ASP A 531 20.03 29.74 -5.16
CA ASP A 531 20.59 31.03 -4.73
C ASP A 531 21.51 31.62 -5.80
N ALA A 532 22.44 30.82 -6.33
CA ALA A 532 23.44 31.29 -7.28
C ALA A 532 22.92 31.53 -8.71
N LEU A 533 21.96 30.73 -9.20
CA LEU A 533 21.54 30.77 -10.61
C LEU A 533 20.14 31.35 -10.81
N VAL A 534 19.33 31.41 -9.77
CA VAL A 534 17.91 31.82 -9.88
C VAL A 534 17.68 33.14 -9.14
N LEU A 535 18.20 33.27 -7.92
CA LEU A 535 17.94 34.37 -6.99
C LEU A 535 19.15 35.32 -6.83
N LEU A 536 19.66 35.90 -7.92
CA LEU A 536 20.78 36.86 -7.90
C LEU A 536 20.41 38.16 -7.15
N PRO A 537 21.32 38.86 -6.42
CA PRO A 537 20.96 39.94 -5.47
C PRO A 537 20.70 41.30 -6.17
N GLU A 538 20.01 42.28 -5.58
CA GLU A 538 19.87 42.67 -4.15
C GLU A 538 18.41 42.52 -3.61
N ASP A 539 18.25 42.13 -2.34
CA ASP A 539 16.98 41.99 -1.56
C ASP A 539 16.15 40.69 -1.62
N HIS A 540 16.62 39.61 -2.24
CA HIS A 540 15.91 38.32 -2.20
C HIS A 540 16.24 37.47 -0.95
N PRO A 541 15.24 36.87 -0.24
CA PRO A 541 15.51 35.89 0.80
C PRO A 541 16.18 34.62 0.25
N PRO A 542 16.98 33.90 1.06
CA PRO A 542 17.61 32.64 0.64
C PRO A 542 16.58 31.62 0.13
N ALA A 543 16.92 30.84 -0.89
CA ALA A 543 16.08 29.82 -1.52
C ALA A 543 15.49 28.86 -0.51
N ARG A 544 16.23 28.51 0.56
CA ARG A 544 15.71 27.67 1.65
C ARG A 544 14.44 28.25 2.30
N ARG A 545 14.32 29.57 2.46
CA ARG A 545 13.11 30.19 3.02
C ARG A 545 11.91 30.03 2.08
N ILE A 546 12.14 30.10 0.78
CA ILE A 546 11.12 29.89 -0.26
C ILE A 546 10.69 28.41 -0.28
N LEU A 547 11.67 27.51 -0.26
CA LEU A 547 11.45 26.06 -0.32
C LEU A 547 10.72 25.53 0.92
N VAL A 548 10.95 26.12 2.10
CA VAL A 548 10.15 25.81 3.32
C VAL A 548 8.68 26.15 3.10
N LYS A 549 8.36 27.30 2.48
CA LYS A 549 6.97 27.66 2.16
C LYS A 549 6.35 26.70 1.14
N LEU A 550 7.15 26.17 0.22
CA LEU A 550 6.75 25.16 -0.78
C LEU A 550 6.83 23.71 -0.28
N GLY A 551 7.13 23.47 0.99
CA GLY A 551 7.39 22.14 1.56
C GLY A 551 6.21 21.16 1.50
N SER A 552 5.01 21.61 1.11
CA SER A 552 3.86 20.74 0.85
C SER A 552 3.89 20.07 -0.53
N VAL A 553 4.62 20.65 -1.49
CA VAL A 553 4.60 20.30 -2.91
C VAL A 553 6.00 20.02 -3.48
N VAL A 554 7.06 20.52 -2.82
CA VAL A 554 8.46 20.26 -3.13
C VAL A 554 9.14 19.55 -1.96
N ARG A 555 10.04 18.59 -2.25
CA ARG A 555 10.81 17.83 -1.25
C ARG A 555 12.31 17.87 -1.52
N GLU A 556 13.10 17.90 -0.45
CA GLU A 556 14.55 17.68 -0.50
C GLU A 556 14.82 16.16 -0.51
N THR A 557 15.63 15.70 -1.45
CA THR A 557 16.10 14.31 -1.52
C THR A 557 17.33 14.10 -0.63
N SER A 558 17.75 12.85 -0.42
CA SER A 558 18.94 12.55 0.39
C SER A 558 20.24 13.12 -0.17
N THR A 559 20.27 13.48 -1.46
CA THR A 559 21.40 14.13 -2.12
C THR A 559 21.34 15.66 -2.06
N GLY A 560 20.34 16.22 -1.37
CA GLY A 560 20.14 17.68 -1.27
C GLY A 560 19.48 18.31 -2.49
N LEU A 561 19.04 17.50 -3.46
CA LEU A 561 18.31 17.97 -4.64
C LEU A 561 16.82 18.12 -4.33
N TYR A 562 16.21 19.18 -4.82
CA TYR A 562 14.78 19.42 -4.70
C TYR A 562 14.02 18.82 -5.88
N LYS A 563 12.93 18.10 -5.59
CA LYS A 563 12.02 17.48 -6.55
C LYS A 563 10.57 17.75 -6.14
N LEU A 564 9.65 17.67 -7.09
CA LEU A 564 8.22 17.68 -6.76
C LEU A 564 7.85 16.41 -5.98
N PHE A 565 6.83 16.51 -5.12
CA PHE A 565 6.23 15.31 -4.52
C PHE A 565 5.49 14.47 -5.55
N HIS A 566 4.93 15.08 -6.59
CA HIS A 566 4.08 14.40 -7.54
C HIS A 566 3.98 15.15 -8.89
N VAL A 567 3.81 14.40 -9.99
CA VAL A 567 3.77 14.93 -11.37
C VAL A 567 2.57 15.85 -11.65
N SER A 568 1.43 15.64 -11.00
CA SER A 568 0.26 16.55 -11.16
C SER A 568 0.55 18.01 -10.80
N PHE A 569 1.56 18.29 -9.98
CA PHE A 569 1.97 19.66 -9.69
C PHE A 569 2.79 20.27 -10.84
N TYR A 570 3.53 19.45 -11.59
CA TYR A 570 4.11 19.85 -12.88
C TYR A 570 2.99 20.20 -13.87
N ASP A 571 1.99 19.32 -14.02
CA ASP A 571 0.87 19.51 -14.95
C ASP A 571 0.10 20.81 -14.68
N PHE A 572 -0.12 21.12 -13.39
CA PHE A 572 -0.75 22.37 -12.95
C PHE A 572 -0.09 23.62 -13.57
N PHE A 573 1.24 23.72 -13.54
CA PHE A 573 1.96 24.89 -14.08
C PHE A 573 2.01 24.94 -15.60
N GLN A 574 1.79 23.82 -16.28
CA GLN A 574 1.79 23.74 -17.73
C GLN A 574 0.42 24.02 -18.34
N ASN A 575 -0.64 24.14 -17.53
CA ASN A 575 -1.99 24.41 -18.00
C ASN A 575 -2.51 25.77 -17.51
N ARG A 576 -2.56 26.77 -18.40
CA ARG A 576 -3.02 28.14 -18.10
C ARG A 576 -4.44 28.19 -17.56
N SER A 577 -5.36 27.32 -18.00
CA SER A 577 -6.73 27.33 -17.48
C SER A 577 -6.78 26.89 -16.01
N GLN A 578 -5.86 26.02 -15.59
CA GLN A 578 -5.81 25.46 -14.23
C GLN A 578 -5.03 26.31 -13.24
N CYS A 579 -3.87 26.87 -13.63
CA CYS A 579 -3.05 27.69 -12.76
C CYS A 579 -3.32 29.21 -12.89
N GLY A 580 -3.90 29.65 -14.00
CA GLY A 580 -4.06 31.06 -14.33
C GLY A 580 -2.75 31.71 -14.80
N ASP A 581 -2.85 32.86 -15.45
CA ASP A 581 -1.68 33.56 -16.00
C ASP A 581 -0.65 33.96 -14.92
N GLN A 582 -1.12 34.17 -13.69
CA GLN A 582 -0.25 34.47 -12.55
C GLN A 582 0.76 33.37 -12.30
N TRP A 583 0.36 32.10 -12.37
CA TRP A 583 1.18 30.96 -11.94
C TRP A 583 1.77 30.17 -13.10
N TYR A 584 1.32 30.38 -14.34
CA TYR A 584 1.84 29.67 -15.51
C TYR A 584 3.37 29.78 -15.64
N ILE A 585 4.02 28.67 -16.03
CA ILE A 585 5.48 28.60 -16.20
C ILE A 585 5.79 28.13 -17.62
N ASP A 586 6.39 29.01 -18.42
CA ASP A 586 6.95 28.66 -19.74
C ASP A 586 8.33 28.02 -19.56
N LEU A 587 8.41 26.70 -19.73
CA LEU A 587 9.67 25.96 -19.53
C LEU A 587 10.76 26.36 -20.52
N ASN A 588 10.43 26.84 -21.71
CA ASN A 588 11.44 27.25 -22.70
C ASN A 588 12.10 28.58 -22.29
N GLU A 589 11.32 29.48 -21.71
CA GLU A 589 11.82 30.72 -21.12
C GLU A 589 12.83 30.42 -19.99
N TYR A 590 12.45 29.55 -19.05
CA TYR A 590 13.32 29.17 -17.93
C TYR A 590 14.55 28.37 -18.37
N ARG A 591 14.43 27.48 -19.37
CA ARG A 591 15.60 26.82 -19.99
C ARG A 591 16.59 27.84 -20.52
N THR A 592 16.12 28.80 -21.30
CA THR A 592 16.95 29.83 -21.91
C THR A 592 17.66 30.67 -20.84
N ARG A 593 16.93 31.12 -19.82
CA ARG A 593 17.50 31.88 -18.69
C ARG A 593 18.56 31.10 -17.93
N LEU A 594 18.32 29.84 -17.61
CA LEU A 594 19.29 28.99 -16.91
C LEU A 594 20.52 28.72 -17.78
N HIS A 595 20.37 28.53 -19.08
CA HIS A 595 21.50 28.36 -20.00
C HIS A 595 22.36 29.63 -20.09
N GLN A 596 21.76 30.82 -20.12
CA GLN A 596 22.48 32.09 -20.11
C GLN A 596 23.27 32.29 -18.81
N ARG A 597 22.62 32.10 -17.66
CA ARG A 597 23.26 32.27 -16.33
C ARG A 597 24.32 31.21 -16.01
N ARG A 598 24.31 30.06 -16.69
CA ARG A 598 25.42 29.08 -16.63
C ARG A 598 26.65 29.52 -17.44
N ARG A 599 26.48 30.40 -18.43
CA ARG A 599 27.55 30.89 -19.30
C ARG A 599 28.23 32.15 -18.77
N ASP A 600 27.50 32.98 -18.03
CA ASP A 600 28.00 34.19 -17.36
C ASP A 600 27.91 34.00 -15.82
N PRO A 601 28.92 33.35 -15.18
CA PRO A 601 28.90 32.99 -13.76
C PRO A 601 29.03 34.18 -12.80
#